data_AF-A0A1F3SXW9-F1
#
_entry.id   AF-A0A1F3SXW9-F1
#
_cell.length_a   1.000
_cell.length_b   1.000
_cell.length_c   1.000
_cell.angle_alpha   90.00
_cell.angle_beta   90.00
_cell.angle_gamma   90.00
#
_symmetry.space_group_name_H-M   'P 1'
#
loop_
_entity.id
_entity.type
_entity.pdbx_description
1 polymer ?
#
loop_
_entity_poly.entity_id
_entity_poly.type
_entity_poly.pdbx_seq_one_letter_code
_entity_poly.pdbx_strand_id
1 'polypeptide(L)' 'MIRIEMTDQEAAILRDALSQFDHTSKFEIARTDDHDYRVGLEGREAIIARLIRRLDEAIASAKSAAA' A
#
# COMPACT_ATOMS: atom_id res chain seq x y z
N MET A 1 15.56 1.72 -11.66
CA MET A 1 15.00 1.53 -10.30
C MET A 1 14.81 2.90 -9.70
N ILE A 2 13.61 3.24 -9.24
CA ILE A 2 13.36 4.53 -8.57
C ILE A 2 13.57 4.31 -7.07
N ARG A 3 14.35 5.17 -6.41
CA ARG A 3 14.58 5.16 -4.96
C ARG A 3 14.03 6.46 -4.39
N ILE A 4 13.18 6.33 -3.37
CA ILE A 4 12.62 7.45 -2.61
C ILE A 4 13.15 7.27 -1.20
N GLU A 5 13.86 8.29 -0.70
CA GLU A 5 14.27 8.31 0.70
C GLU A 5 13.12 8.81 1.54
N MET A 6 12.86 8.11 2.65
CA MET A 6 11.78 8.41 3.57
C MET A 6 12.31 8.26 4.99
N THR A 7 11.86 9.14 5.87
CA THR A 7 11.98 8.96 7.31
C THR A 7 11.04 7.87 7.81
N ASP A 8 11.29 7.33 9.01
CA ASP A 8 10.41 6.33 9.64
C ASP A 8 8.98 6.86 9.82
N GLN A 9 8.85 8.16 10.14
CA GLN A 9 7.54 8.81 10.27
C GLN A 9 6.81 8.89 8.94
N GLU A 10 7.49 9.26 7.85
CA GLU A 10 6.88 9.29 6.52
C GLU A 10 6.49 7.89 6.04
N ALA A 11 7.31 6.88 6.33
CA ALA A 11 7.01 5.49 6.00
C ALA A 11 5.75 5.00 6.74
N ALA A 12 5.63 5.32 8.03
CA ALA A 12 4.45 4.99 8.83
C ALA A 12 3.18 5.69 8.31
N ILE A 13 3.26 7.00 8.03
CA ILE A 13 2.14 7.78 7.49
C ILE A 13 1.70 7.22 6.13
N LEU A 14 2.65 6.92 5.24
CA LEU A 14 2.34 6.36 3.93
C LEU A 14 1.69 4.97 4.05
N ARG A 15 2.20 4.12 4.95
CA ARG A 15 1.65 2.79 5.20
C ARG A 15 0.21 2.86 5.67
N ASP A 16 -0.11 3.81 6.54
CA ASP A 16 -1.47 4.01 7.04
C ASP A 16 -2.40 4.58 5.97
N ALA A 17 -1.95 5.56 5.19
CA ALA A 17 -2.71 6.10 4.06
C ALA A 17 -3.04 5.02 3.01
N LEU A 18 -2.05 4.18 2.67
CA LEU A 18 -2.25 3.05 1.76
C LEU A 18 -3.20 2.00 2.32
N SER A 19 -3.14 1.73 3.63
CA SER A 19 -4.05 0.79 4.30
C SER A 19 -5.50 1.27 4.28
N GLN A 20 -5.74 2.57 4.47
CA GLN A 20 -7.08 3.15 4.35
C GLN A 20 -7.59 3.06 2.92
N PHE A 21 -6.73 3.37 1.93
CA PHE A 21 -7.10 3.30 0.53
C PHE A 21 -7.36 1.85 0.06
N ASP A 22 -6.59 0.87 0.54
CA ASP A 22 -6.84 -0.56 0.31
C ASP A 22 -8.23 -0.98 0.79
N HIS A 23 -8.60 -0.57 2.01
CA HIS A 23 -9.91 -0.84 2.58
C HIS A 23 -11.04 -0.26 1.73
N THR A 24 -10.92 1.01 1.31
CA THR A 24 -11.91 1.67 0.45
C THR A 24 -12.00 1.00 -0.93
N SER A 25 -10.86 0.65 -1.52
CA SER A 25 -10.81 0.02 -2.86
C SER A 25 -11.55 -1.32 -2.89
N LYS A 26 -11.48 -2.11 -1.81
CA LYS A 26 -12.21 -3.38 -1.70
C LYS A 26 -13.72 -3.20 -1.77
N PHE A 27 -14.25 -2.15 -1.15
CA PHE A 27 -15.68 -1.84 -1.27
C PHE A 27 -16.05 -1.36 -2.67
N GLU A 28 -15.18 -0.58 -3.31
CA GLU A 28 -15.42 -0.08 -4.67
C GLU A 28 -15.42 -1.22 -5.69
N ILE A 29 -14.46 -2.15 -5.61
CA ILE A 29 -14.40 -3.37 -6.43
C ILE A 29 -15.70 -4.17 -6.29
N ALA A 30 -16.15 -4.40 -5.05
CA ALA A 30 -17.34 -5.19 -4.78
C ALA A 30 -18.65 -4.54 -5.30
N ARG A 31 -18.65 -3.22 -5.52
CA ARG A 31 -19.81 -2.45 -5.98
C ARG A 31 -19.74 -2.05 -7.47
N THR A 32 -18.67 -2.45 -8.17
CA THR A 32 -18.45 -2.07 -9.56
C THR A 32 -18.97 -3.16 -10.49
N ASP A 33 -19.98 -2.80 -11.30
CA ASP A 33 -20.52 -3.68 -12.35
C ASP A 33 -19.76 -3.57 -13.69
N ASP A 34 -19.09 -2.44 -13.93
CA ASP A 34 -18.24 -2.25 -15.10
C ASP A 34 -16.98 -3.14 -14.99
N HIS A 35 -16.89 -4.13 -15.87
CA HIS A 35 -15.82 -5.12 -15.82
C HIS A 35 -14.42 -4.50 -15.96
N ASP A 36 -14.23 -3.61 -16.93
CA ASP A 36 -12.93 -3.03 -17.23
C ASP A 36 -12.48 -2.09 -16.09
N TYR A 37 -13.42 -1.33 -15.53
CA TYR A 37 -13.15 -0.50 -14.36
C TYR A 37 -12.79 -1.36 -13.15
N ARG A 38 -13.51 -2.47 -12.90
CA ARG A 38 -13.23 -3.40 -11.80
C ARG A 38 -11.83 -4.03 -11.93
N VAL A 39 -11.45 -4.49 -13.12
CA VAL A 39 -10.09 -5.02 -13.36
C VAL A 39 -9.03 -3.93 -13.09
N GLY A 40 -9.30 -2.68 -13.47
CA GLY A 40 -8.44 -1.54 -13.13
C GLY A 40 -8.28 -1.34 -11.62
N LEU A 41 -9.36 -1.47 -10.85
CA LEU A 41 -9.34 -1.37 -9.39
C LEU A 41 -8.57 -2.54 -8.74
N GLU A 42 -8.79 -3.77 -9.20
CA GLU A 42 -8.06 -4.96 -8.74
C GLU A 42 -6.55 -4.83 -9.00
N GLY A 43 -6.16 -4.29 -10.17
CA GLY A 43 -4.76 -4.00 -10.48
C GLY A 43 -4.14 -2.97 -9.53
N ARG A 44 -4.89 -1.94 -9.14
CA ARG A 44 -4.45 -0.95 -8.14
C ARG A 44 -4.31 -1.59 -6.76
N GLU A 45 -5.29 -2.37 -6.31
CA GLU A 45 -5.27 -3.09 -5.03
C GLU A 45 -4.02 -3.96 -4.91
N ALA A 46 -3.69 -4.73 -5.94
CA ALA A 46 -2.50 -5.57 -5.97
C ALA A 46 -1.19 -4.75 -5.83
N ILE A 47 -1.12 -3.56 -6.42
CA ILE A 47 0.03 -2.66 -6.27
C ILE A 47 0.13 -2.15 -4.84
N ILE A 48 -0.99 -1.73 -4.26
CA ILE A 48 -1.06 -1.18 -2.89
C ILE A 48 -0.67 -2.25 -1.86
N ALA A 49 -1.22 -3.46 -1.97
CA ALA A 49 -0.87 -4.58 -1.10
C ALA A 49 0.63 -4.88 -1.12
N ARG A 50 1.26 -4.81 -2.31
CA ARG A 50 2.71 -4.98 -2.45
C ARG A 50 3.50 -3.82 -1.84
N LEU A 51 3.02 -2.57 -1.96
CA LEU A 51 3.68 -1.41 -1.36
C LEU A 51 3.61 -1.45 0.17
N ILE A 52 2.45 -1.81 0.74
CA ILE A 52 2.28 -2.01 2.19
C ILE A 52 3.27 -3.04 2.70
N ARG A 53 3.36 -4.22 2.06
CA ARG A 53 4.32 -5.26 2.45
C ARG A 53 5.76 -4.75 2.46
N ARG A 54 6.16 -4.01 1.42
CA ARG A 54 7.52 -3.43 1.34
C ARG A 54 7.78 -2.39 2.43
N LEU A 55 6.77 -1.62 2.81
CA LEU A 55 6.87 -0.67 3.92
C LEU A 55 6.99 -1.41 5.26
N ASP A 56 6.18 -2.44 5.49
CA ASP A 56 6.25 -3.25 6.71
C ASP A 56 7.64 -3.92 6.85
N GLU A 57 8.20 -4.46 5.77
CA GLU A 57 9.57 -5.01 5.73
C GLU A 57 10.64 -3.95 6.03
N ALA A 58 10.52 -2.76 5.44
CA ALA A 58 11.46 -1.66 5.65
C ALA A 58 11.43 -1.14 7.10
N ILE A 59 10.23 -0.96 7.65
CA ILE A 59 10.02 -0.51 9.03
C ILE A 59 10.56 -1.56 10.02
N ALA A 60 10.31 -2.85 9.78
CA ALA A 60 10.84 -3.93 10.61
C ALA A 60 12.38 -3.96 10.57
N SER A 61 12.96 -3.82 9.39
CA SER A 61 14.43 -3.76 9.22
C SER A 61 15.05 -2.56 9.95
N ALA A 62 14.42 -1.39 9.90
CA ALA A 62 14.90 -0.19 10.60
C ALA A 62 14.88 -0.39 12.13
N LYS A 63 13.80 -0.98 12.66
CA LYS A 63 13.67 -1.27 14.09
C LYS A 63 14.71 -2.27 14.61
N SER A 64 15.03 -3.30 13.82
CA SER A 64 16.09 -4.26 14.16
C SER A 64 17.50 -3.68 14.11
N ALA A 65 17.74 -2.67 13.28
CA ALA A 65 19.04 -1.99 13.21
C ALA A 65 19.28 -0.98 14.35
N ALA A 66 18.22 -0.54 15.01
CA ALA A 66 18.26 0.41 16.13
C ALA A 66 18.28 -0.27 17.52
N ALA A 67 18.21 -1.61 17.58
CA ALA A 67 18.23 -2.43 18.80
C ALA A 67 19.63 -3.01 19.06
#